data_AF-A0A0W8ICK8-F1
#
_entry.id   AF-A0A0W8ICK8-F1
#
_cell.length_a   1.000
_cell.length_b   1.000
_cell.length_c   1.000
_cell.angle_alpha   90.00
_cell.angle_beta   90.00
_cell.angle_gamma   90.00
#
_symmetry.space_group_name_H-M   'P 1'
#
loop_
_entity.id
_entity.type
_entity.pdbx_description
1 polymer ?
#
loop_
_entity_poly.entity_id
_entity_poly.type
_entity_poly.pdbx_seq_one_letter_code
_entity_poly.pdbx_strand_id
1 'polypeptide(L)'
;MEPFEFTVDGEIFRVSERIQHDGRMSYDFAWLNGPADGSYGYTLGCSPLGARMTREELVESGRGFASSFYEPGGIGEEDFPEHVAKRAR
;
A
#
# COMPACT_ATOMS: atom_id res chain seq x y z
N MET A 1 -15.49 3.31 4.60
CA MET A 1 -14.90 2.40 5.60
C MET A 1 -14.05 3.25 6.53
N GLU A 2 -14.06 2.95 7.83
CA GLU A 2 -13.09 3.57 8.75
C GLU A 2 -11.66 3.16 8.37
N PRO A 3 -10.66 4.03 8.57
CA PRO A 3 -9.26 3.67 8.35
C PRO A 3 -8.88 2.42 9.14
N PHE A 4 -8.09 1.55 8.52
CA PHE A 4 -7.66 0.32 9.17
C PHE A 4 -6.22 -0.04 8.82
N GLU A 5 -5.62 -0.81 9.71
CA GLU A 5 -4.27 -1.32 9.56
C GLU A 5 -4.30 -2.82 9.32
N PHE A 6 -3.32 -3.30 8.57
CA PHE A 6 -3.05 -4.71 8.35
C PHE A 6 -1.56 -4.92 8.13
N THR A 7 -1.12 -6.17 8.29
CA THR A 7 0.29 -6.53 8.05
C THR A 7 0.43 -7.72 7.11
N VAL A 8 1.44 -7.64 6.26
CA VAL A 8 1.82 -8.65 5.27
C VAL A 8 3.31 -8.89 5.41
N ASP A 9 3.72 -10.12 5.73
CA ASP A 9 5.14 -10.50 5.85
C ASP A 9 5.96 -9.54 6.75
N GLY A 10 5.34 -9.02 7.83
CA GLY A 10 5.97 -8.06 8.75
C GLY A 10 5.93 -6.60 8.30
N GLU A 11 5.46 -6.31 7.09
CA GLU A 11 5.19 -4.97 6.58
C GLU A 11 3.83 -4.47 7.06
N ILE A 12 3.74 -3.21 7.50
CA ILE A 12 2.54 -2.64 8.13
C ILE A 12 1.98 -1.56 7.23
N PHE A 13 0.74 -1.75 6.79
CA PHE A 13 0.03 -0.79 5.96
C PHE A 13 -1.18 -0.24 6.70
N ARG A 14 -1.42 1.06 6.53
CA ARG A 14 -2.66 1.72 6.90
C ARG A 14 -3.41 2.15 5.66
N VAL A 15 -4.69 1.79 5.57
CA VAL A 15 -5.57 2.18 4.46
C VAL A 15 -6.56 3.24 4.94
N SER A 16 -6.75 4.26 4.12
CA SER A 16 -7.80 5.27 4.31
C SER A 16 -8.59 5.45 3.02
N GLU A 17 -9.91 5.58 3.14
CA GLU A 17 -10.76 5.96 2.01
C GLU A 17 -10.66 7.45 1.71
N ARG A 18 -10.68 7.79 0.42
CA ARG A 18 -10.72 9.18 -0.06
C ARG A 18 -11.62 9.28 -1.29
N ILE A 19 -12.63 10.14 -1.20
CA ILE A 19 -13.41 10.57 -2.36
C ILE A 19 -12.63 11.67 -3.08
N GLN A 20 -12.34 11.45 -4.36
CA GLN A 20 -11.66 12.40 -5.24
C GLN A 20 -12.60 13.54 -5.64
N HIS A 21 -12.05 14.64 -6.15
CA HIS A 21 -12.82 15.82 -6.56
C HIS A 21 -13.88 15.53 -7.63
N ASP A 22 -13.68 14.49 -8.43
CA ASP A 22 -14.59 14.02 -9.48
C ASP A 22 -15.62 12.99 -8.98
N GLY A 23 -15.66 12.74 -7.67
CA GLY A 23 -16.55 11.79 -7.02
C GLY A 23 -16.07 10.32 -7.04
N ARG A 24 -14.91 10.02 -7.65
CA ARG A 24 -14.36 8.65 -7.64
C ARG A 24 -13.82 8.27 -6.27
N MET A 25 -13.99 7.00 -5.91
CA MET A 25 -13.36 6.43 -4.71
C MET A 25 -11.88 6.17 -4.98
N SER A 26 -11.05 6.42 -3.97
CA SER A 26 -9.66 6.01 -3.93
C SER A 26 -9.30 5.54 -2.52
N TYR A 27 -8.27 4.72 -2.44
CA TYR A 27 -7.72 4.20 -1.20
C TYR A 27 -6.27 4.62 -1.10
N ASP A 28 -5.93 5.31 -0.03
CA ASP A 28 -4.55 5.71 0.26
C ASP A 28 -3.93 4.67 1.19
N PHE A 29 -2.82 4.08 0.76
CA PHE A 29 -2.02 3.12 1.50
C PHE A 29 -0.77 3.83 2.02
N ALA A 30 -0.65 3.96 3.34
CA ALA A 30 0.57 4.40 4.00
C ALA A 30 1.34 3.17 4.51
N TRP A 31 2.61 3.04 4.12
CA TRP A 31 3.48 1.95 4.56
C TRP A 31 4.25 2.39 5.79
N LEU A 32 3.70 2.11 6.97
CA LEU A 32 4.12 2.73 8.24
C LEU A 32 5.54 2.37 8.68
N ASN A 33 6.02 1.19 8.30
CA ASN A 33 7.39 0.74 8.54
C ASN A 33 8.19 0.54 7.24
N GLY A 34 7.69 1.14 6.16
CA GLY A 34 8.28 1.10 4.83
C GLY A 34 9.40 2.12 4.64
N PRO A 35 9.84 2.30 3.39
CA PRO A 35 10.89 3.25 3.04
C PRO A 35 10.56 4.70 3.42
N ALA A 36 11.57 5.56 3.35
CA ALA A 36 11.46 6.99 3.66
C ALA A 36 10.83 7.25 5.04
N ASP A 37 11.34 6.56 6.07
CA ASP A 37 10.88 6.66 7.46
C ASP A 37 9.37 6.42 7.62
N GLY A 38 8.81 5.50 6.84
CA GLY A 38 7.38 5.16 6.89
C GLY A 38 6.45 6.16 6.22
N SER A 39 7.01 7.13 5.46
CA SER A 39 6.22 8.08 4.67
C SER A 39 5.87 7.57 3.27
N TYR A 40 6.52 6.49 2.83
CA TYR A 40 6.24 5.90 1.53
C TYR A 40 4.86 5.22 1.49
N GLY A 41 4.24 5.22 0.32
CA GLY A 41 2.88 4.74 0.14
C GLY A 41 2.41 4.90 -1.29
N TYR A 42 1.17 4.49 -1.55
CA TYR A 42 0.55 4.62 -2.86
C TYR A 42 -0.95 4.87 -2.75
N THR A 43 -1.54 5.40 -3.83
CA THR A 43 -2.99 5.56 -3.95
C THR A 43 -3.51 4.57 -4.98
N LEU A 44 -4.56 3.83 -4.61
CA LEU A 44 -5.31 3.00 -5.52
C LEU A 44 -6.63 3.70 -5.89
N GLY A 45 -6.78 4.07 -7.17
CA GLY A 45 -8.02 4.63 -7.68
C GLY A 45 -9.02 3.54 -8.07
N CYS A 46 -10.28 3.68 -7.68
CA CYS A 46 -11.35 2.80 -8.15
C CYS A 46 -12.03 3.33 -9.41
N SER A 47 -12.27 2.43 -10.35
CA SER A 47 -13.04 2.66 -11.56
C SER A 47 -13.92 1.43 -11.80
N PRO A 48 -15.20 1.58 -12.20
CA PRO A 48 -15.92 2.82 -12.53
C PRO A 48 -16.41 3.63 -11.31
N LEU A 49 -17.06 4.78 -11.55
CA LEU A 49 -17.62 5.65 -10.50
C LEU A 49 -18.57 4.86 -9.58
N GLY A 50 -18.39 5.00 -8.27
CA GLY A 50 -19.19 4.28 -7.27
C GLY A 50 -18.70 2.86 -6.95
N ALA A 51 -17.70 2.34 -7.66
CA ALA A 51 -17.03 1.10 -7.28
C ALA A 51 -16.33 1.27 -5.93
N ARG A 52 -16.40 0.22 -5.10
CA ARG A 52 -15.74 0.12 -3.80
C ARG A 52 -15.08 -1.24 -3.70
N MET A 53 -13.91 -1.26 -3.08
CA MET A 53 -13.19 -2.49 -2.78
C MET A 53 -13.53 -2.96 -1.38
N THR A 54 -13.58 -4.28 -1.21
CA THR A 54 -13.68 -4.90 0.10
C THR A 54 -12.36 -4.77 0.86
N ARG A 55 -12.41 -5.06 2.16
CA ARG A 55 -11.21 -5.07 2.98
C ARG A 55 -10.19 -6.09 2.48
N GLU A 56 -10.69 -7.25 2.07
CA GLU A 56 -9.89 -8.37 1.58
C GLU A 56 -9.19 -8.00 0.27
N GLU A 57 -9.89 -7.34 -0.66
CA GLU A 57 -9.30 -6.87 -1.92
C GLU A 57 -8.19 -5.83 -1.68
N LEU A 58 -8.36 -4.96 -0.68
CA LEU A 58 -7.34 -3.97 -0.30
C LEU A 58 -6.11 -4.63 0.33
N VAL A 59 -6.31 -5.66 1.17
CA VAL A 59 -5.21 -6.45 1.74
C VAL A 59 -4.42 -7.16 0.65
N GLU A 60 -5.09 -7.78 -0.32
CA GLU A 60 -4.43 -8.44 -1.45
C GLU A 60 -3.69 -7.42 -2.34
N SER A 61 -4.23 -6.22 -2.53
CA SER A 61 -3.50 -5.14 -3.22
C SER A 61 -2.21 -4.77 -2.49
N GLY A 62 -2.25 -4.57 -1.17
CA GLY A 62 -1.06 -4.25 -0.38
C GLY A 62 -0.03 -5.38 -0.38
N ARG A 63 -0.50 -6.64 -0.38
CA ARG A 63 0.37 -7.81 -0.52
C ARG A 63 1.07 -7.86 -1.88
N GLY A 64 0.33 -7.63 -2.96
CA GLY A 64 0.87 -7.55 -4.31
C GLY A 64 1.92 -6.44 -4.42
N PHE A 65 1.60 -5.25 -3.89
CA PHE A 65 2.54 -4.13 -3.86
C PHE A 65 3.82 -4.46 -3.10
N ALA A 66 3.73 -5.01 -1.88
CA ALA A 66 4.90 -5.37 -1.09
C ALA A 66 5.73 -6.47 -1.77
N SER A 67 5.10 -7.45 -2.41
CA SER A 67 5.80 -8.43 -3.25
C SER A 67 6.58 -7.70 -4.33
N SER A 68 5.89 -6.94 -5.19
CA SER A 68 6.41 -6.21 -6.35
C SER A 68 7.51 -5.21 -6.01
N PHE A 69 7.44 -4.61 -4.83
CA PHE A 69 8.48 -3.72 -4.35
C PHE A 69 9.83 -4.44 -4.19
N TYR A 70 9.84 -5.69 -3.72
CA TYR A 70 11.07 -6.44 -3.42
C TYR A 70 11.46 -7.48 -4.50
N GLU A 71 10.75 -7.52 -5.63
CA GLU A 71 11.10 -8.43 -6.74
C GLU A 71 12.37 -7.93 -7.45
N PRO A 72 13.13 -8.81 -8.14
CA PRO A 72 14.22 -8.37 -8.98
C PRO A 72 13.74 -7.35 -10.04
N GLY A 73 14.33 -6.14 -10.03
CA GLY A 73 13.91 -5.03 -10.90
C GLY A 73 12.67 -4.26 -10.42
N GLY A 74 12.16 -4.57 -9.22
CA GLY A 74 11.23 -3.72 -8.49
C GLY A 74 11.93 -2.49 -7.89
N ILE A 75 11.14 -1.59 -7.30
CA ILE A 75 11.63 -0.32 -6.72
C ILE A 75 12.72 -0.59 -5.66
N GLY A 76 12.39 -1.45 -4.70
CA GLY A 76 13.33 -2.24 -3.92
C GLY A 76 14.56 -1.52 -3.36
N GLU A 77 15.66 -2.27 -3.34
CA GLU A 77 16.96 -1.86 -2.77
C GLU A 77 17.69 -0.82 -3.62
N GLU A 78 17.42 -0.73 -4.92
CA GLU A 78 18.09 0.23 -5.80
C GLU A 78 17.58 1.66 -5.57
N ASP A 79 16.26 1.83 -5.42
CA ASP A 79 15.65 3.13 -5.12
C ASP A 79 15.71 3.48 -3.62
N PHE A 80 15.67 2.48 -2.74
CA PHE A 80 15.71 2.64 -1.29
C PHE A 80 16.78 1.76 -0.62
N PRO A 81 18.08 2.06 -0.79
CA PRO A 81 19.17 1.20 -0.32
C PRO A 81 19.27 1.06 1.20
N GLU A 82 18.71 2.01 1.96
CA GLU A 82 18.68 1.96 3.42
C GLU A 82 17.48 1.18 3.97
N HIS A 83 16.49 0.87 3.12
CA HIS A 83 15.29 0.15 3.54
C HIS A 83 15.50 -1.36 3.43
N VAL A 84 15.40 -2.04 4.57
CA VAL A 84 15.53 -3.51 4.64
C VAL A 84 14.16 -4.12 4.95
N ALA A 85 13.78 -5.10 4.13
CA ALA A 85 12.53 -5.84 4.27
C ALA A 85 12.39 -6.47 5.65
N LYS A 86 11.22 -6.28 6.29
CA LYS A 86 11.01 -6.83 7.64
C LYS A 86 10.87 -8.34 7.66
N ARG A 87 10.46 -8.96 6.56
CA ARG A 87 10.48 -10.43 6.38
C ARG A 87 11.88 -11.05 6.38
N ALA A 88 12.91 -10.26 6.12
CA ALA A 88 14.30 -10.72 6.05
C ALA A 88 15.03 -10.65 7.40
N ARG A 89 14.33 -10.27 8.48
CA ARG A 89 14.86 -10.15 9.85
C ARG A 89 14.23 -11.18 10.77
#